data_AF-K1RCJ7-F1
#
_entry.id   AF-K1RCJ7-F1
#
_cell.length_a   1.000
_cell.length_b   1.000
_cell.length_c   1.000
_cell.angle_alpha   90.00
_cell.angle_beta   90.00
_cell.angle_gamma   90.00
#
_symmetry.space_group_name_H-M   'P 1'
#
loop_
_entity.id
_entity.type
_entity.pdbx_description
1 polymer ?
#
loop_
_entity_poly.entity_id
_entity_poly.type
_entity_poly.pdbx_seq_one_letter_code
_entity_poly.pdbx_strand_id
1 'polypeptide(L)'
;MEEMQEAVLLTQNCEFSNEIPKNYTSVRMAVLTPSRFILLPNKPVHLTRILRLYNNDYFILLDYRDDDFDKVCGIHPYGSMKIVQDMKRFFINGFEIHDRHYDFLGCSNSELRNHSFWFFSSYDGITAEFIRQNCGDLSMERCVASYVSKIGLCFSPSLSTLTMEEHQEVRFEEDVRRNGLCFTDGIGKISRRLAAKVAKKMNLNTVPSVFQICYGGCKGMIALDPSLGENREILVIRHSMKKFESSSKSLEVLQVSRPARKERKPVGSDDDLSKNTQVWNFNFPMYYHIRISSSQETN
;
A
#
# COMPACT_ATOMS: atom_id res chain seq x y z
N MET A 1 39.78 -17.74 -10.17
CA MET A 1 39.19 -19.08 -9.99
C MET A 1 38.96 -19.38 -8.52
N GLU A 2 39.93 -19.10 -7.63
CA GLU A 2 39.77 -19.25 -6.16
C GLU A 2 38.65 -18.38 -5.58
N GLU A 3 38.55 -17.09 -5.94
CA GLU A 3 37.46 -16.21 -5.46
C GLU A 3 36.06 -16.72 -5.84
N MET A 4 35.94 -17.37 -7.00
CA MET A 4 34.67 -17.93 -7.48
C MET A 4 34.32 -19.23 -6.74
N GLN A 5 35.32 -20.03 -6.38
CA GLN A 5 35.16 -21.22 -5.56
C GLN A 5 34.83 -20.85 -4.10
N GLU A 6 35.43 -19.79 -3.58
CA GLU A 6 35.17 -19.26 -2.24
C GLU A 6 33.76 -18.66 -2.12
N ALA A 7 33.30 -17.93 -3.14
CA ALA A 7 31.91 -17.45 -3.22
C ALA A 7 30.88 -18.60 -3.30
N VAL A 8 31.21 -19.68 -4.00
CA VAL A 8 30.38 -20.90 -4.07
C VAL A 8 30.36 -21.64 -2.71
N LEU A 9 31.49 -21.70 -2.00
CA LEU A 9 31.57 -22.29 -0.67
C LEU A 9 30.78 -21.47 0.37
N LEU A 10 30.84 -20.14 0.27
CA LEU A 10 30.09 -19.21 1.13
C LEU A 10 28.58 -19.31 0.92
N THR A 11 28.12 -19.61 -0.30
CA THR A 11 26.70 -19.82 -0.59
C THR A 11 26.21 -21.21 -0.20
N GLN A 12 27.08 -22.23 -0.15
CA GLN A 12 26.72 -23.57 0.34
C GLN A 12 26.43 -23.62 1.85
N ASN A 13 27.03 -22.71 2.63
CA ASN A 13 26.82 -22.62 4.09
C ASN A 13 25.74 -21.58 4.49
N CYS A 14 25.22 -20.82 3.54
CA CYS A 14 24.03 -20.01 3.76
C CYS A 14 22.80 -20.90 3.60
N GLU A 15 22.37 -21.53 4.69
CA GLU A 15 20.97 -21.91 4.83
C GLU A 15 20.16 -20.60 4.80
N PHE A 16 19.77 -20.14 3.62
CA PHE A 16 18.68 -19.20 3.50
C PHE A 16 17.49 -19.88 4.16
N SER A 17 17.13 -19.46 5.37
CA SER A 17 15.84 -19.84 5.89
C SER A 17 14.84 -19.35 4.85
N ASN A 18 14.21 -20.28 4.14
CA ASN A 18 13.16 -20.00 3.16
C ASN A 18 11.88 -19.47 3.86
N GLU A 19 12.00 -18.99 5.10
CA GLU A 19 10.93 -18.43 5.89
C GLU A 19 10.60 -17.03 5.35
N ILE A 20 9.55 -17.01 4.53
CA ILE A 20 8.92 -15.78 4.07
C ILE A 20 8.54 -14.95 5.32
N PRO A 21 8.94 -13.66 5.42
CA PRO A 21 8.62 -12.86 6.58
C PRO A 21 7.10 -12.78 6.81
N LYS A 22 6.65 -12.67 8.06
CA LYS A 22 5.21 -12.75 8.45
C LYS A 22 4.24 -11.85 7.66
N ASN A 23 4.73 -10.76 7.07
CA ASN A 23 3.93 -9.81 6.30
C ASN A 23 3.99 -10.05 4.78
N TYR A 24 4.49 -11.19 4.35
CA TYR A 24 4.61 -11.58 2.96
C TYR A 24 3.90 -12.91 2.72
N THR A 25 3.53 -13.14 1.46
CA THR A 25 3.05 -14.42 0.97
C THR A 25 3.68 -14.69 -0.38
N SER A 26 3.84 -15.96 -0.72
CA SER A 26 4.21 -16.37 -2.08
C SER A 26 2.96 -16.38 -2.95
N VAL A 27 3.03 -15.80 -4.15
CA VAL A 27 1.94 -15.80 -5.13
C VAL A 27 2.43 -16.24 -6.49
N ARG A 28 1.53 -16.79 -7.31
CA ARG A 28 1.84 -17.10 -8.71
C ARG A 28 2.09 -15.81 -9.49
N MET A 29 3.02 -15.86 -10.43
CA MET A 29 3.36 -14.73 -11.28
C MET A 29 3.40 -15.15 -12.75
N ALA A 30 2.90 -14.27 -13.60
CA ALA A 30 3.04 -14.39 -15.04
C ALA A 30 3.43 -13.03 -15.65
N VAL A 31 4.06 -13.07 -16.81
CA VAL A 31 4.35 -11.89 -17.63
C VAL A 31 3.65 -12.07 -18.96
N LEU A 32 2.82 -11.08 -19.30
CA LEU A 32 2.24 -10.96 -20.64
C LEU A 32 3.04 -9.92 -21.42
N THR A 33 3.58 -10.37 -22.54
CA THR A 33 4.26 -9.56 -23.55
C THR A 33 3.44 -9.56 -24.85
N PRO A 34 3.70 -8.65 -25.81
CA PRO A 34 3.04 -8.70 -27.11
C PRO A 34 3.19 -10.05 -27.83
N SER A 35 4.32 -10.73 -27.67
CA SER A 35 4.62 -12.00 -28.35
C SER A 35 4.33 -13.26 -27.53
N ARG A 36 4.38 -13.18 -26.20
CA ARG A 36 4.42 -14.35 -25.31
C ARG A 36 3.64 -14.17 -24.01
N PHE A 37 3.09 -15.27 -23.52
CA PHE A 37 2.62 -15.42 -22.15
C PHE A 37 3.59 -16.32 -21.39
N ILE A 38 4.25 -15.79 -20.37
CA ILE A 38 5.38 -16.44 -19.68
C ILE A 38 5.01 -16.67 -18.22
N LEU A 39 5.03 -17.93 -17.78
CA LEU A 39 4.87 -18.29 -16.37
C LEU A 39 6.22 -18.16 -15.65
N LEU A 40 6.21 -17.49 -14.50
CA LEU A 40 7.40 -17.30 -13.67
C LEU A 40 7.28 -18.07 -12.35
N PRO A 41 8.42 -18.35 -11.67
CA PRO A 41 8.39 -18.84 -10.31
C PRO A 41 7.57 -17.93 -9.39
N ASN A 42 7.01 -18.50 -8.33
CA ASN A 42 6.22 -17.72 -7.39
C ASN A 42 7.04 -16.56 -6.80
N LYS A 43 6.39 -15.42 -6.67
CA LYS A 43 7.00 -14.18 -6.19
C LYS A 43 6.57 -13.92 -4.74
N PRO A 44 7.52 -13.60 -3.83
CA PRO A 44 7.15 -13.08 -2.52
C PRO A 44 6.59 -11.66 -2.68
N VAL A 45 5.36 -11.47 -2.20
CA VAL A 45 4.66 -10.17 -2.19
C VAL A 45 4.21 -9.82 -0.78
N HIS A 46 4.07 -8.53 -0.49
CA HIS A 46 3.49 -8.10 0.77
C HIS A 46 2.01 -8.49 0.85
N LEU A 47 1.57 -8.85 2.06
CA LEU A 47 0.17 -9.12 2.35
C LEU A 47 -0.66 -7.83 2.27
N THR A 48 -1.63 -7.84 1.36
CA THR A 48 -2.69 -6.83 1.24
C THR A 48 -3.91 -7.25 2.04
N ARG A 49 -4.95 -6.40 2.13
CA ARG A 49 -6.22 -6.79 2.79
C ARG A 49 -6.83 -8.01 2.10
N ILE A 50 -6.87 -8.00 0.77
CA ILE A 50 -7.51 -9.06 -0.02
C ILE A 50 -6.76 -10.39 0.14
N LEU A 51 -5.42 -10.38 0.10
CA LEU A 51 -4.60 -11.59 0.29
C LEU A 51 -4.65 -12.16 1.73
N ARG A 52 -5.25 -11.45 2.69
CA ARG A 52 -5.48 -11.97 4.05
C ARG A 52 -6.86 -12.58 4.22
N LEU A 53 -7.81 -12.23 3.36
CA LEU A 53 -9.21 -12.66 3.46
C LEU A 53 -9.51 -13.89 2.60
N TYR A 54 -8.78 -14.08 1.51
CA TYR A 54 -9.03 -15.12 0.52
C TYR A 54 -7.79 -16.00 0.34
N ASN A 55 -7.98 -17.19 -0.23
CA ASN A 55 -6.88 -18.14 -0.43
C ASN A 55 -5.93 -17.65 -1.53
N ASN A 56 -4.67 -17.42 -1.16
CA ASN A 56 -3.61 -16.92 -2.04
C ASN A 56 -3.30 -17.83 -3.24
N ASP A 57 -3.62 -19.12 -3.17
CA ASP A 57 -3.39 -20.08 -4.26
C ASP A 57 -4.22 -19.79 -5.52
N TYR A 58 -5.30 -19.02 -5.37
CA TYR A 58 -6.19 -18.65 -6.47
C TYR A 58 -5.85 -17.30 -7.08
N PHE A 59 -4.85 -16.60 -6.55
CA PHE A 59 -4.36 -15.34 -7.08
C PHE A 59 -3.19 -15.56 -8.03
N ILE A 60 -3.15 -14.77 -9.09
CA ILE A 60 -1.98 -14.62 -9.94
C ILE A 60 -1.70 -13.15 -10.18
N LEU A 61 -0.44 -12.77 -10.05
CA LEU A 61 0.03 -11.43 -10.40
C LEU A 61 0.50 -11.46 -11.86
N LEU A 62 -0.17 -10.69 -12.71
CA LEU A 62 0.18 -10.53 -14.12
C LEU A 62 0.89 -9.19 -14.33
N ASP A 63 2.15 -9.26 -14.76
CA ASP A 63 2.91 -8.09 -15.21
C ASP A 63 2.78 -7.94 -16.72
N TYR A 64 2.42 -6.74 -17.16
CA TYR A 64 2.39 -6.40 -18.57
C TYR A 64 3.67 -5.69 -18.98
N ARG A 65 4.43 -6.31 -19.88
CA ARG A 65 5.76 -5.87 -20.30
C ARG A 65 5.87 -5.87 -21.81
N ASP A 66 6.86 -5.16 -22.33
CA ASP A 66 7.29 -5.32 -23.72
C ASP A 66 8.13 -6.61 -23.85
N ASP A 67 8.50 -7.00 -25.07
CA ASP A 67 9.23 -8.25 -25.32
C ASP A 67 10.64 -8.28 -24.71
N ASP A 68 11.20 -7.10 -24.39
CA ASP A 68 12.44 -6.89 -23.65
C ASP A 68 12.28 -6.87 -22.12
N PHE A 69 11.06 -7.13 -21.63
CA PHE A 69 10.66 -7.08 -20.23
C PHE A 69 10.58 -5.67 -19.60
N ASP A 70 10.74 -4.61 -20.39
CA ASP A 70 10.51 -3.25 -19.92
C ASP A 70 9.02 -2.89 -19.91
N LYS A 71 8.70 -1.72 -19.35
CA LYS A 71 7.32 -1.21 -19.37
C LYS A 71 6.94 -0.81 -20.79
N VAL A 72 5.82 -1.34 -21.26
CA VAL A 72 5.23 -0.90 -22.54
C VAL A 72 5.05 0.62 -22.55
N CYS A 73 5.71 1.29 -23.50
CA CYS A 73 5.71 2.74 -23.60
C CYS A 73 4.78 3.20 -24.73
N GLY A 74 3.89 4.16 -24.43
CA GLY A 74 2.85 4.62 -25.36
C GLY A 74 3.31 5.57 -26.48
N ILE A 75 4.61 5.71 -26.73
CA ILE A 75 5.14 6.79 -27.60
C ILE A 75 4.90 6.51 -29.10
N HIS A 76 4.50 5.30 -29.51
CA HIS A 76 4.29 5.01 -30.93
C HIS A 76 2.84 5.28 -31.40
N PRO A 77 2.59 6.26 -32.29
CA PRO A 77 1.24 6.67 -32.71
C PRO A 77 0.46 5.60 -33.49
N TYR A 78 1.18 4.62 -34.07
CA TYR A 78 0.61 3.61 -34.97
C TYR A 78 0.79 2.16 -34.48
N GLY A 79 1.60 1.93 -33.44
CA GLY A 79 1.91 0.59 -32.93
C GLY A 79 1.08 0.14 -31.72
N SER A 80 0.35 1.07 -31.09
CA SER A 80 -0.24 0.84 -29.76
C SER A 80 -1.66 0.28 -29.78
N MET A 81 -2.46 0.48 -30.84
CA MET A 81 -3.88 0.07 -30.82
C MET A 81 -4.08 -1.44 -30.78
N LYS A 82 -3.29 -2.21 -31.55
CA LYS A 82 -3.40 -3.68 -31.54
C LYS A 82 -3.00 -4.25 -30.18
N ILE A 83 -1.89 -3.77 -29.63
CA ILE A 83 -1.38 -4.08 -28.30
C ILE A 83 -2.45 -3.80 -27.23
N VAL A 84 -3.05 -2.60 -27.25
CA VAL A 84 -4.13 -2.21 -26.34
C VAL A 84 -5.39 -3.07 -26.54
N GLN A 85 -5.74 -3.43 -27.77
CA GLN A 85 -6.87 -4.31 -28.05
C GLN A 85 -6.63 -5.72 -27.51
N ASP A 86 -5.43 -6.26 -27.70
CA ASP A 86 -5.06 -7.58 -27.18
C ASP A 86 -5.03 -7.56 -25.64
N MET A 87 -4.48 -6.51 -25.02
CA MET A 87 -4.61 -6.29 -23.57
C MET A 87 -6.07 -6.30 -23.13
N LYS A 88 -6.94 -5.52 -23.79
CA LYS A 88 -8.36 -5.46 -23.45
C LYS A 88 -9.01 -6.84 -23.48
N ARG A 89 -8.64 -7.72 -24.42
CA ARG A 89 -9.15 -9.09 -24.46
C ARG A 89 -8.78 -9.88 -23.22
N PHE A 90 -7.52 -9.80 -22.76
CA PHE A 90 -7.10 -10.43 -21.50
C PHE A 90 -7.83 -9.88 -20.28
N PHE A 91 -8.06 -8.56 -20.20
CA PHE A 91 -8.79 -7.96 -19.08
C PHE A 91 -10.29 -8.28 -19.07
N ILE A 92 -10.91 -8.42 -20.25
CA ILE A 92 -12.36 -8.68 -20.38
C ILE A 92 -12.65 -10.17 -20.26
N ASN A 93 -11.87 -11.01 -20.93
CA ASN A 93 -12.15 -12.44 -21.05
C ASN A 93 -11.37 -13.29 -20.04
N GLY A 94 -10.42 -12.71 -19.31
CA GLY A 94 -9.49 -13.48 -18.48
C GLY A 94 -8.55 -14.35 -19.32
N PHE A 95 -7.98 -15.37 -18.68
CA PHE A 95 -7.14 -16.37 -19.33
C PHE A 95 -7.13 -17.70 -18.55
N GLU A 96 -6.76 -18.78 -19.22
CA GLU A 96 -6.70 -20.12 -18.62
C GLU A 96 -5.26 -20.58 -18.40
N ILE A 97 -5.00 -21.17 -17.23
CA ILE A 97 -3.78 -21.93 -16.94
C ILE A 97 -4.21 -23.28 -16.37
N HIS A 98 -3.90 -24.35 -17.10
CA HIS A 98 -4.32 -25.72 -16.78
C HIS A 98 -5.85 -25.82 -16.58
N ASP A 99 -6.28 -26.16 -15.37
CA ASP A 99 -7.67 -26.39 -14.97
C ASP A 99 -8.34 -25.12 -14.40
N ARG A 100 -7.68 -23.96 -14.47
CA ARG A 100 -8.14 -22.72 -13.83
C ARG A 100 -8.29 -21.58 -14.82
N HIS A 101 -9.44 -20.92 -14.73
CA HIS A 101 -9.72 -19.66 -15.41
C HIS A 101 -9.49 -18.49 -14.46
N TYR A 102 -8.77 -17.47 -14.91
CA TYR A 102 -8.41 -16.30 -14.11
C TYR A 102 -9.06 -15.04 -14.66
N ASP A 103 -9.94 -14.45 -13.85
CA ASP A 103 -10.62 -13.20 -14.14
C ASP A 103 -9.85 -12.00 -13.60
N PHE A 104 -9.92 -10.86 -14.29
CA PHE A 104 -9.35 -9.62 -13.77
C PHE A 104 -9.97 -9.29 -12.42
N LEU A 105 -9.12 -9.01 -11.43
CA LEU A 105 -9.56 -8.68 -10.08
C LEU A 105 -9.38 -7.20 -9.76
N GLY A 106 -8.16 -6.67 -9.92
CA GLY A 106 -7.85 -5.30 -9.54
C GLY A 106 -6.35 -5.01 -9.45
N CYS A 107 -6.00 -3.80 -9.02
CA CYS A 107 -4.63 -3.39 -8.75
C CYS A 107 -4.63 -2.20 -7.80
N SER A 108 -3.56 -2.05 -7.02
CA SER A 108 -3.24 -0.82 -6.29
C SER A 108 -2.69 0.25 -7.24
N ASN A 109 -2.69 1.51 -6.80
CA ASN A 109 -2.12 2.61 -7.60
C ASN A 109 -0.63 2.41 -7.93
N SER A 110 0.13 1.77 -7.04
CA SER A 110 1.53 1.42 -7.30
C SER A 110 1.68 0.32 -8.35
N GLU A 111 0.84 -0.71 -8.27
CA GLU A 111 0.83 -1.80 -9.24
C GLU A 111 0.38 -1.31 -10.61
N LEU A 112 -0.64 -0.45 -10.68
CA LEU A 112 -1.09 0.19 -11.92
C LEU A 112 0.05 0.95 -12.62
N ARG A 113 0.83 1.76 -11.89
CA ARG A 113 2.02 2.45 -12.44
C ARG A 113 3.14 1.50 -12.85
N ASN A 114 3.15 0.29 -12.31
CA ASN A 114 4.08 -0.77 -12.65
C ASN A 114 3.53 -1.74 -13.70
N HIS A 115 2.35 -1.48 -14.25
CA HIS A 115 1.64 -2.37 -15.18
C HIS A 115 1.47 -3.78 -14.61
N SER A 116 1.22 -3.87 -13.31
CA SER A 116 0.99 -5.12 -12.58
C SER A 116 -0.47 -5.21 -12.17
N PHE A 117 -1.08 -6.38 -12.37
CA PHE A 117 -2.52 -6.57 -12.18
C PHE A 117 -2.80 -7.91 -11.51
N TRP A 118 -3.73 -7.90 -10.55
CA TRP A 118 -4.21 -9.12 -9.93
C TRP A 118 -5.31 -9.73 -10.77
N PHE A 119 -5.18 -11.04 -11.01
CA PHE A 119 -6.23 -11.89 -11.52
C PHE A 119 -6.52 -12.98 -10.51
N PHE A 120 -7.74 -13.52 -10.56
CA PHE A 120 -8.24 -14.45 -9.57
C PHE A 120 -9.05 -15.57 -10.21
N SER A 121 -8.78 -16.80 -9.79
CA SER A 121 -9.53 -17.99 -10.20
C SER A 121 -10.65 -18.25 -9.20
N SER A 122 -11.87 -18.35 -9.69
CA SER A 122 -13.04 -18.61 -8.85
C SER A 122 -12.97 -19.97 -8.14
N TYR A 123 -13.44 -20.03 -6.90
CA TYR A 123 -13.53 -21.26 -6.10
C TYR A 123 -14.63 -21.16 -5.06
N ASP A 124 -15.32 -22.26 -4.73
CA ASP A 124 -16.36 -22.31 -3.70
C ASP A 124 -17.41 -21.18 -3.76
N GLY A 125 -17.76 -20.74 -4.97
CA GLY A 125 -18.69 -19.61 -5.21
C GLY A 125 -18.09 -18.20 -5.01
N ILE A 126 -16.82 -18.10 -4.61
CA ILE A 126 -16.06 -16.85 -4.54
C ILE A 126 -15.52 -16.54 -5.93
N THR A 127 -15.94 -15.40 -6.49
CA THR A 127 -15.50 -14.90 -7.80
C THR A 127 -14.71 -13.61 -7.65
N ALA A 128 -13.99 -13.20 -8.71
CA ALA A 128 -13.31 -11.91 -8.73
C ALA A 128 -14.30 -10.73 -8.54
N GLU A 129 -15.52 -10.87 -9.06
CA GLU A 129 -16.60 -9.90 -8.84
C GLU A 129 -17.06 -9.86 -7.39
N PHE A 130 -17.27 -11.02 -6.76
CA PHE A 130 -17.62 -11.10 -5.35
C PHE A 130 -16.57 -10.39 -4.48
N ILE A 131 -15.28 -10.62 -4.75
CA ILE A 131 -14.19 -9.94 -4.02
C ILE A 131 -14.28 -8.42 -4.21
N ARG A 132 -14.47 -7.93 -5.45
CA ARG A 132 -14.62 -6.48 -5.71
C ARG A 132 -15.82 -5.87 -4.99
N GLN A 133 -16.94 -6.58 -4.91
CA GLN A 133 -18.14 -6.11 -4.19
C GLN A 133 -17.91 -6.07 -2.67
N ASN A 134 -17.07 -6.96 -2.13
CA ASN A 134 -16.71 -6.98 -0.71
C ASN A 134 -15.57 -6.02 -0.32
N CYS A 135 -14.97 -5.29 -1.29
CA CYS A 135 -13.96 -4.28 -1.01
C CYS A 135 -14.52 -3.08 -0.22
N GLY A 136 -15.79 -2.75 -0.43
CA GLY A 136 -16.51 -1.61 0.15
C GLY A 136 -17.65 -1.16 -0.77
N ASP A 137 -18.51 -0.27 -0.28
CA ASP A 137 -19.60 0.27 -1.08
C ASP A 137 -19.09 1.40 -1.98
N LEU A 138 -19.07 1.10 -3.28
CA LEU A 138 -18.67 1.99 -4.36
C LEU A 138 -19.82 2.22 -5.36
N SER A 139 -21.06 1.92 -4.97
CA SER A 139 -22.24 2.03 -5.84
C SER A 139 -22.46 3.46 -6.37
N MET A 140 -22.01 4.46 -5.60
CA MET A 140 -22.11 5.88 -5.96
C MET A 140 -20.99 6.39 -6.86
N GLU A 141 -19.94 5.59 -7.10
CA GLU A 141 -18.79 6.01 -7.92
C GLU A 141 -19.11 5.94 -9.41
N ARG A 142 -19.32 7.10 -10.04
CA ARG A 142 -19.59 7.21 -11.48
C ARG A 142 -18.33 7.35 -12.34
N CYS A 143 -17.23 7.79 -11.74
CA CYS A 143 -15.97 7.98 -12.45
C CYS A 143 -15.12 6.70 -12.35
N VAL A 144 -14.79 6.11 -13.52
CA VAL A 144 -13.98 4.88 -13.61
C VAL A 144 -12.63 5.05 -12.92
N ALA A 145 -11.95 6.18 -13.13
CA ALA A 145 -10.65 6.44 -12.51
C ALA A 145 -10.77 6.53 -10.97
N SER A 146 -11.84 7.15 -10.46
CA SER A 146 -12.14 7.19 -9.02
C SER A 146 -12.40 5.80 -8.47
N TYR A 147 -13.25 5.02 -9.14
CA TYR A 147 -13.59 3.66 -8.78
C TYR A 147 -12.35 2.76 -8.67
N VAL A 148 -11.51 2.74 -9.71
CA VAL A 148 -10.27 1.94 -9.72
C VAL A 148 -9.32 2.38 -8.60
N SER A 149 -9.15 3.69 -8.38
CA SER A 149 -8.30 4.22 -7.32
C SER A 149 -8.78 3.80 -5.92
N LYS A 150 -10.11 3.76 -5.71
CA LYS A 150 -10.74 3.36 -4.43
C LYS A 150 -10.66 1.86 -4.20
N ILE A 151 -10.95 1.03 -5.20
CA ILE A 151 -10.73 -0.43 -5.12
C ILE A 151 -9.26 -0.74 -4.85
N GLY A 152 -8.34 0.00 -5.48
CA GLY A 152 -6.90 -0.17 -5.30
C GLY A 152 -6.41 0.04 -3.87
N LEU A 153 -7.21 0.66 -2.99
CA LEU A 153 -6.89 0.73 -1.56
C LEU A 153 -6.88 -0.65 -0.90
N CYS A 154 -7.71 -1.59 -1.35
CA CYS A 154 -7.76 -2.96 -0.83
C CYS A 154 -6.52 -3.79 -1.20
N PHE A 155 -5.88 -3.41 -2.29
CA PHE A 155 -4.67 -4.04 -2.83
C PHE A 155 -3.39 -3.34 -2.35
N SER A 156 -3.51 -2.30 -1.51
CA SER A 156 -2.33 -1.63 -0.97
C SER A 156 -1.66 -2.52 0.08
N PRO A 157 -0.34 -2.75 -0.01
CA PRO A 157 0.41 -3.44 1.05
C PRO A 157 0.26 -2.76 2.40
N SER A 158 0.07 -3.55 3.46
CA SER A 158 0.07 -3.03 4.83
C SER A 158 1.10 -3.76 5.69
N LEU A 159 1.81 -3.01 6.52
CA LEU A 159 2.84 -3.52 7.44
C LEU A 159 2.21 -4.24 8.64
N SER A 160 0.98 -3.89 8.99
CA SER A 160 0.24 -4.54 10.06
C SER A 160 -1.23 -4.21 9.94
N THR A 161 -2.08 -5.11 10.43
CA THR A 161 -3.52 -4.86 10.54
C THR A 161 -3.95 -5.15 11.95
N LEU A 162 -4.59 -4.19 12.60
CA LEU A 162 -5.19 -4.31 13.93
C LEU A 162 -6.72 -4.21 13.78
N THR A 163 -7.46 -5.26 14.13
CA THR A 163 -8.93 -5.16 14.22
C THR A 163 -9.31 -4.35 15.44
N MET A 164 -10.13 -3.32 15.27
CA MET A 164 -10.63 -2.52 16.37
C MET A 164 -11.72 -3.28 17.14
N GLU A 165 -11.50 -3.45 18.44
CA GLU A 165 -12.38 -4.08 19.41
C GLU A 165 -13.44 -3.10 19.92
N GLU A 166 -14.54 -3.60 20.50
CA GLU A 166 -15.68 -2.76 20.93
C GLU A 166 -15.33 -1.73 22.01
N HIS A 167 -14.35 -2.05 22.87
CA HIS A 167 -13.89 -1.12 23.91
C HIS A 167 -13.03 0.02 23.36
N GLN A 168 -12.62 -0.04 22.09
CA GLN A 168 -11.80 0.97 21.43
C GLN A 168 -12.73 1.96 20.72
N GLU A 169 -12.52 3.25 20.96
CA GLU A 169 -13.42 4.29 20.47
C GLU A 169 -12.96 4.82 19.11
N VAL A 170 -13.84 4.78 18.11
CA VAL A 170 -13.59 5.41 16.81
C VAL A 170 -14.53 6.60 16.66
N ARG A 171 -13.94 7.80 16.55
CA ARG A 171 -14.66 9.07 16.40
C ARG A 171 -14.52 9.58 14.98
N PHE A 172 -15.61 10.11 14.45
CA PHE A 172 -15.59 10.89 13.21
C PHE A 172 -15.71 12.38 13.57
N GLU A 173 -14.78 13.19 13.07
CA GLU A 173 -14.74 14.64 13.29
C GLU A 173 -14.76 15.39 11.95
N GLU A 174 -15.31 16.61 11.98
CA GLU A 174 -15.21 17.55 10.87
C GLU A 174 -13.77 18.02 10.64
N ASP A 175 -13.46 18.40 9.40
CA ASP A 175 -12.18 19.02 9.09
C ASP A 175 -12.09 20.44 9.67
N VAL A 176 -10.91 20.80 10.19
CA VAL A 176 -10.64 22.16 10.65
C VAL A 176 -10.50 23.06 9.43
N ARG A 177 -11.45 23.97 9.25
CA ARG A 177 -11.49 24.92 8.14
C ARG A 177 -11.36 26.36 8.65
N ARG A 178 -10.55 27.17 7.96
CA ARG A 178 -10.42 28.61 8.22
C ARG A 178 -10.29 29.34 6.89
N ASN A 179 -11.04 30.43 6.71
CA ASN A 179 -11.04 31.23 5.48
C ASN A 179 -11.28 30.38 4.20
N GLY A 180 -12.16 29.38 4.28
CA GLY A 180 -12.46 28.48 3.16
C GLY A 180 -11.42 27.38 2.88
N LEU A 181 -10.26 27.40 3.55
CA LEU A 181 -9.21 26.40 3.39
C LEU A 181 -9.32 25.31 4.45
N CYS A 182 -9.03 24.07 4.06
CA CYS A 182 -8.97 22.91 4.95
C CYS A 182 -7.55 22.73 5.49
N PHE A 183 -7.38 22.74 6.81
CA PHE A 183 -6.08 22.61 7.48
C PHE A 183 -5.76 21.19 7.94
N THR A 184 -6.76 20.30 7.92
CA THR A 184 -6.63 18.91 8.38
C THR A 184 -7.01 17.90 7.31
N ASP A 185 -6.90 18.28 6.04
CA ASP A 185 -7.22 17.39 4.93
C ASP A 185 -6.39 16.11 5.02
N GLY A 186 -7.07 14.98 5.18
CA GLY A 186 -6.45 13.67 5.23
C GLY A 186 -5.67 13.36 6.51
N ILE A 187 -5.81 14.13 7.60
CA ILE A 187 -5.13 13.87 8.88
C ILE A 187 -6.08 13.79 10.09
N GLY A 188 -6.07 12.63 10.74
CA GLY A 188 -6.76 12.33 11.97
C GLY A 188 -5.83 12.26 13.19
N LYS A 189 -6.33 11.69 14.29
CA LYS A 189 -5.62 11.61 15.57
C LYS A 189 -5.64 10.21 16.14
N ILE A 190 -4.64 9.86 16.93
CA ILE A 190 -4.56 8.58 17.65
C ILE A 190 -4.10 8.81 19.09
N SER A 191 -4.75 8.15 20.04
CA SER A 191 -4.34 8.22 21.44
C SER A 191 -3.03 7.47 21.67
N ARG A 192 -2.28 7.85 22.70
CA ARG A 192 -0.98 7.24 23.00
C ARG A 192 -1.06 5.76 23.29
N ARG A 193 -2.10 5.32 24.00
CA ARG A 193 -2.33 3.91 24.32
C ARG A 193 -2.61 3.08 23.07
N LEU A 194 -3.46 3.57 22.17
CA LEU A 194 -3.74 2.87 20.91
C LEU A 194 -2.50 2.83 20.00
N ALA A 195 -1.77 3.95 19.89
CA ALA A 195 -0.51 4.01 19.13
C ALA A 195 0.54 3.01 19.67
N ALA A 196 0.64 2.86 21.00
CA ALA A 196 1.52 1.87 21.63
C ALA A 196 1.10 0.43 21.32
N LYS A 197 -0.21 0.13 21.33
CA LYS A 197 -0.75 -1.18 20.93
C LYS A 197 -0.41 -1.51 19.47
N VAL A 198 -0.56 -0.53 18.57
CA VAL A 198 -0.16 -0.65 17.15
C VAL A 198 1.34 -0.90 17.03
N ALA A 199 2.17 -0.10 17.69
CA ALA A 199 3.63 -0.25 17.66
C ALA A 199 4.09 -1.61 18.18
N LYS A 200 3.48 -2.10 19.27
CA LYS A 200 3.73 -3.46 19.81
C LYS A 200 3.36 -4.54 18.81
N LYS A 201 2.20 -4.43 18.15
CA LYS A 201 1.78 -5.40 17.11
C LYS A 201 2.74 -5.41 15.91
N MET A 202 3.34 -4.27 15.60
CA MET A 202 4.35 -4.12 14.56
C MET A 202 5.77 -4.51 15.01
N ASN A 203 5.97 -4.93 16.26
CA ASN A 203 7.28 -5.18 16.88
C ASN A 203 8.24 -3.99 16.74
N LEU A 204 7.75 -2.77 16.92
CA LEU A 204 8.57 -1.56 16.91
C LEU A 204 9.14 -1.26 18.30
N ASN A 205 10.41 -0.88 18.36
CA ASN A 205 11.10 -0.52 19.61
C ASN A 205 10.59 0.80 20.22
N THR A 206 10.00 1.66 19.40
CA THR A 206 9.50 2.99 19.80
C THR A 206 8.12 3.20 19.22
N VAL A 207 7.28 3.94 19.93
CA VAL A 207 5.95 4.34 19.43
C VAL A 207 6.12 5.47 18.41
N PRO A 208 5.74 5.28 17.13
CA PRO A 208 5.79 6.35 16.14
C PRO A 208 4.84 7.50 16.49
N SER A 209 5.21 8.73 16.16
CA SER A 209 4.36 9.91 16.38
C SER A 209 3.27 10.04 15.31
N VAL A 210 3.52 9.51 14.12
CA VAL A 210 2.62 9.57 12.97
C VAL A 210 2.59 8.23 12.24
N PHE A 211 1.40 7.84 11.79
CA PHE A 211 1.13 6.63 11.01
C PHE A 211 0.36 7.01 9.74
N GLN A 212 0.69 6.37 8.63
CA GLN A 212 -0.16 6.34 7.44
C GLN A 212 -1.05 5.12 7.51
N ILE A 213 -2.36 5.29 7.37
CA ILE A 213 -3.33 4.23 7.62
C ILE A 213 -4.41 4.13 6.55
N CYS A 214 -5.00 2.95 6.49
CA CYS A 214 -6.30 2.69 5.91
C CYS A 214 -7.20 2.07 6.99
N TYR A 215 -8.41 2.60 7.16
CA TYR A 215 -9.39 2.11 8.15
C TYR A 215 -10.79 2.24 7.57
N GLY A 216 -11.52 1.13 7.38
CA GLY A 216 -12.94 1.16 7.00
C GLY A 216 -13.26 2.07 5.80
N GLY A 217 -12.48 2.00 4.73
CA GLY A 217 -12.66 2.87 3.54
C GLY A 217 -12.13 4.30 3.69
N CYS A 218 -11.55 4.64 4.84
CA CYS A 218 -10.85 5.89 5.09
C CYS A 218 -9.35 5.71 4.87
N LYS A 219 -8.69 6.68 4.21
CA LYS A 219 -7.23 6.69 4.02
C LYS A 219 -6.67 8.05 4.36
N GLY A 220 -5.56 8.06 5.09
CA GLY A 220 -4.86 9.29 5.45
C GLY A 220 -3.75 9.05 6.46
N MET A 221 -3.39 10.11 7.15
CA MET A 221 -2.43 10.11 8.24
C MET A 221 -3.17 10.18 9.59
N ILE A 222 -2.58 9.62 10.63
CA ILE A 222 -3.01 9.83 12.01
C ILE A 222 -1.79 10.21 12.85
N ALA A 223 -1.92 11.28 13.61
CA ALA A 223 -0.88 11.78 14.50
C ALA A 223 -1.24 11.54 15.97
N LEU A 224 -0.23 11.27 16.79
CA LEU A 224 -0.37 11.15 18.23
C LEU A 224 -0.93 12.47 18.78
N ASP A 225 -2.06 12.40 19.49
CA ASP A 225 -2.65 13.56 20.14
C ASP A 225 -2.80 13.31 21.66
N PRO A 226 -1.97 13.95 22.51
CA PRO A 226 -2.05 13.82 23.96
C PRO A 226 -3.40 14.25 24.55
N SER A 227 -4.16 15.13 23.87
CA SER A 227 -5.46 15.62 24.35
C SER A 227 -6.55 14.54 24.38
N LEU A 228 -6.33 13.39 23.71
CA LEU A 228 -7.25 12.26 23.72
C LEU A 228 -7.25 11.49 25.05
N GLY A 229 -6.32 11.82 25.95
CA GLY A 229 -6.13 11.19 27.25
C GLY A 229 -5.16 10.00 27.18
N GLU A 230 -4.48 9.74 28.30
CA GLU A 230 -3.41 8.73 28.36
C GLU A 230 -3.94 7.29 28.47
N ASN A 231 -5.11 7.11 29.09
CA ASN A 231 -5.65 5.79 29.44
C ASN A 231 -6.69 5.23 28.47
N ARG A 232 -7.04 5.97 27.41
CA ARG A 232 -8.08 5.58 26.45
C ARG A 232 -7.49 5.14 25.11
N GLU A 233 -8.17 4.23 24.42
CA GLU A 233 -7.79 3.75 23.08
C GLU A 233 -8.72 4.38 22.05
N ILE A 234 -8.26 5.46 21.40
CA ILE A 234 -9.10 6.31 20.55
C ILE A 234 -8.43 6.54 19.22
N LEU A 235 -9.22 6.35 18.16
CA LEU A 235 -8.90 6.74 16.80
C LEU A 235 -9.88 7.81 16.34
N VAL A 236 -9.37 8.96 15.91
CA VAL A 236 -10.18 10.02 15.32
C VAL A 236 -9.92 10.07 13.83
N ILE A 237 -10.97 9.89 13.05
CA ILE A 237 -10.96 9.96 11.60
C ILE A 237 -11.70 11.23 11.16
N ARG A 238 -11.17 11.94 10.17
CA ARG A 238 -11.84 13.13 9.62
C ARG A 238 -12.63 12.81 8.36
N HIS A 239 -13.64 13.62 8.07
CA HIS A 239 -14.49 13.44 6.89
C HIS A 239 -13.69 13.43 5.57
N SER A 240 -12.69 14.30 5.41
CA SER A 240 -11.78 14.30 4.24
C SER A 240 -11.06 12.97 3.97
N MET A 241 -10.84 12.16 5.02
CA MET A 241 -10.16 10.87 4.90
C MET A 241 -11.05 9.79 4.28
N LYS A 242 -12.38 9.94 4.38
CA LYS A 242 -13.36 8.95 3.92
C LYS A 242 -13.38 8.88 2.39
N LYS A 243 -13.03 7.72 1.82
CA LYS A 243 -13.00 7.52 0.37
C LYS A 243 -14.21 6.73 -0.12
N PHE A 244 -14.71 5.80 0.69
CA PHE A 244 -15.94 5.03 0.44
C PHE A 244 -16.47 4.46 1.75
N GLU A 245 -17.72 3.99 1.76
CA GLU A 245 -18.33 3.35 2.92
C GLU A 245 -17.86 1.90 3.07
N SER A 246 -17.55 1.47 4.29
CA SER A 246 -17.16 0.10 4.57
C SER A 246 -17.49 -0.28 6.02
N SER A 247 -17.92 -1.52 6.21
CA SER A 247 -18.16 -2.12 7.54
C SER A 247 -16.88 -2.63 8.21
N SER A 248 -15.73 -2.58 7.52
CA SER A 248 -14.47 -3.10 8.04
C SER A 248 -13.96 -2.29 9.24
N LYS A 249 -13.71 -2.99 10.35
CA LYS A 249 -13.09 -2.44 11.57
C LYS A 249 -11.56 -2.65 11.60
N SER A 250 -10.95 -2.97 10.47
CA SER A 250 -9.51 -3.24 10.36
C SER A 250 -8.72 -1.94 10.20
N LEU A 251 -7.86 -1.63 11.17
CA LEU A 251 -6.85 -0.57 11.09
C LEU A 251 -5.59 -1.11 10.44
N GLU A 252 -5.39 -0.78 9.18
CA GLU A 252 -4.23 -1.17 8.37
C GLU A 252 -3.18 -0.06 8.41
N VAL A 253 -1.98 -0.37 8.90
CA VAL A 253 -0.85 0.57 8.90
C VAL A 253 -0.03 0.36 7.64
N LEU A 254 0.02 1.38 6.80
CA LEU A 254 0.78 1.37 5.54
C LEU A 254 2.23 1.79 5.80
N GLN A 255 2.44 2.81 6.62
CA GLN A 255 3.76 3.35 6.95
C GLN A 255 3.76 4.02 8.32
N VAL A 256 4.93 4.15 8.92
CA VAL A 256 5.15 4.87 10.18
C VAL A 256 6.25 5.90 10.02
N SER A 257 6.16 6.98 10.80
CA SER A 257 7.25 7.94 10.97
C SER A 257 8.54 7.25 11.44
N ARG A 258 9.69 7.68 10.92
CA ARG A 258 11.02 7.15 11.26
C ARG A 258 12.00 8.30 11.43
N PRO A 259 12.96 8.22 12.38
CA PRO A 259 14.01 9.22 12.51
C PRO A 259 14.75 9.38 11.19
N ALA A 260 14.95 10.62 10.74
CA ALA A 260 15.71 10.86 9.53
C ALA A 260 17.20 10.65 9.77
N ARG A 261 17.85 9.89 8.89
CA ARG A 261 19.30 9.80 8.84
C ARG A 261 19.80 11.08 8.17
N LYS A 262 20.73 11.80 8.81
CA LYS A 262 21.35 13.00 8.24
C LYS A 262 22.09 12.59 6.96
N GLU A 263 21.50 12.85 5.80
CA GLU A 263 22.21 12.73 4.53
C GLU A 263 23.34 13.76 4.55
N ARG A 264 24.58 13.32 4.27
CA ARG A 264 25.70 14.24 4.05
C ARG A 264 25.36 15.02 2.78
N LYS A 265 24.92 16.27 2.92
CA LYS A 265 24.83 17.17 1.77
C LYS A 265 26.21 17.25 1.11
N PRO A 266 26.31 17.27 -0.23
CA PRO A 266 27.55 17.64 -0.89
C PRO A 266 27.95 19.05 -0.44
N VAL A 267 29.23 19.23 -0.11
CA VAL A 267 29.81 20.50 0.34
C VAL A 267 29.63 21.53 -0.80
N GLY A 268 28.90 22.62 -0.54
CA GLY A 268 28.76 23.72 -1.51
C GLY A 268 27.40 24.43 -1.63
N SER A 269 26.42 24.19 -0.76
CA SER A 269 25.20 25.00 -0.71
C SER A 269 24.84 25.40 0.71
N ASP A 270 25.67 26.29 1.27
CA ASP A 270 25.28 27.10 2.42
C ASP A 270 25.07 28.53 1.92
N ASP A 271 23.80 28.94 1.87
CA ASP A 271 23.39 30.26 2.36
C ASP A 271 21.97 30.13 2.93
N ASP A 272 21.84 30.53 4.20
CA ASP A 272 20.64 30.76 5.00
C ASP A 272 19.67 29.60 5.34
N LEU A 273 19.94 28.96 6.49
CA LEU A 273 19.13 29.06 7.73
C LEU A 273 19.53 27.96 8.71
N SER A 274 20.45 28.28 9.60
CA SER A 274 20.81 27.48 10.77
C SER A 274 19.69 27.47 11.80
N LYS A 275 18.78 26.49 11.74
CA LYS A 275 18.01 26.02 12.91
C LYS A 275 17.82 24.51 12.84
N ASN A 276 18.17 23.82 13.93
CA ASN A 276 17.97 22.40 14.21
C ASN A 276 16.58 21.92 13.76
N THR A 277 16.47 21.48 12.51
CA THR A 277 15.24 20.93 11.95
C THR A 277 15.47 19.45 11.69
N GLN A 278 14.84 18.59 12.48
CA GLN A 278 14.68 17.19 12.10
C GLN A 278 13.77 17.16 10.88
N VAL A 279 14.34 16.94 9.70
CA VAL A 279 13.59 16.83 8.45
C VAL A 279 13.09 15.40 8.35
N TRP A 280 11.79 15.18 8.48
CA TRP A 280 11.19 13.85 8.32
C TRP A 280 11.06 13.52 6.84
N ASN A 281 11.80 12.51 6.37
CA ASN A 281 11.71 12.05 4.98
C ASN A 281 10.47 11.16 4.79
N PHE A 282 9.46 11.71 4.12
CA PHE A 282 8.39 10.94 3.52
C PHE A 282 8.64 10.87 2.01
N ASN A 283 9.03 9.70 1.48
CA ASN A 283 9.11 9.50 0.03
C ASN A 283 7.68 9.34 -0.51
N PHE A 284 7.05 10.46 -0.89
CA PHE A 284 5.80 10.46 -1.64
C PHE A 284 6.07 10.73 -3.12
N PRO A 285 5.53 9.93 -4.07
CA PRO A 285 5.31 10.41 -5.42
C PRO A 285 4.12 11.38 -5.38
N MET A 286 4.46 12.67 -5.29
CA MET A 286 3.65 13.89 -5.44
C MET A 286 2.63 14.32 -4.36
N TYR A 287 2.82 15.59 -4.01
CA TYR A 287 2.07 16.58 -3.22
C TYR A 287 2.10 16.53 -1.68
N TYR A 288 2.73 17.59 -1.14
CA TYR A 288 2.91 18.08 0.24
C TYR A 288 4.06 17.50 1.08
N HIS A 289 5.15 18.27 1.15
CA HIS A 289 6.09 18.22 2.27
C HIS A 289 5.40 18.81 3.51
N ILE A 290 4.98 17.94 4.44
CA ILE A 290 4.54 18.39 5.76
C ILE A 290 5.80 18.67 6.61
N ARG A 291 6.11 19.96 6.85
CA ARG A 291 7.08 20.37 7.87
C ARG A 291 6.34 20.50 9.20
N ILE A 292 6.64 19.62 10.16
CA ILE A 292 6.22 19.80 11.55
C ILE A 292 7.39 20.42 12.31
N SER A 293 7.27 21.68 12.71
CA SER A 293 8.23 22.33 13.61
C SER A 293 7.81 22.11 15.05
N SER A 294 8.67 21.50 15.87
CA SER A 294 8.54 21.54 17.34
C SER A 294 9.07 22.87 17.85
N SER A 295 8.20 23.72 18.40
CA SER A 295 8.63 24.83 19.25
C SER A 295 9.04 24.25 20.60
N GLN A 296 10.33 24.23 20.90
CA GLN A 296 10.77 24.12 22.29
C GLN A 296 10.65 25.51 22.90
N GLU A 297 9.69 25.67 23.81
CA GLU A 297 9.71 26.77 24.76
C GLU A 297 10.89 26.55 25.70
N THR A 298 11.89 27.43 25.60
CA THR A 298 12.93 27.58 26.61
C THR A 298 12.32 28.31 27.81
N ASN A 299 12.48 27.72 29.00
CA ASN A 299 12.20 28.34 30.31
C ASN A 299 12.78 29.76 30.42
#